data_AF-A0A354HS29-F1
#
_entry.id   AF-A0A354HS29-F1
#
_cell.length_a   1.000
_cell.length_b   1.000
_cell.length_c   1.000
_cell.angle_alpha   90.00
_cell.angle_beta   90.00
_cell.angle_gamma   90.00
#
_symmetry.space_group_name_H-M   'P 1'
#
loop_
_entity.id
_entity.type
_entity.pdbx_description
1 polymer ?
#
loop_
_entity_poly.entity_id
_entity_poly.type
_entity_poly.pdbx_seq_one_letter_code
_entity_poly.pdbx_strand_id
1 'polypeptide(L)'
;MRDFLRRKGIDLSPKTYFITALSYMALGLFSSLIIGLIIKTAGEQLQIPFLVGMGGLAQKLMGPAIGVAVAYGLKAPKFVLFASVVTGAAGAELGGPAGSYLAALLRAEF
;
A
#
# COMPACT_ATOMS: atom_id res chain seq x y z
N MET A 1 -10.35 1.29 -24.87
CA MET A 1 -10.28 0.89 -23.44
C MET A 1 -9.50 -0.40 -23.23
N ARG A 2 -9.97 -1.55 -23.77
CA ARG A 2 -9.31 -2.86 -23.59
C ARG A 2 -7.88 -2.94 -24.14
N ASP A 3 -7.59 -2.29 -25.26
CA ASP A 3 -6.24 -2.27 -25.83
C ASP A 3 -5.25 -1.39 -25.05
N PHE A 4 -5.75 -0.38 -24.33
CA PHE A 4 -4.92 0.48 -23.48
C PHE A 4 -4.51 -0.26 -22.19
N LEU A 5 -5.44 -1.03 -21.61
CA LEU A 5 -5.22 -1.89 -20.43
C LEU A 5 -4.37 -3.13 -20.77
N ARG A 6 -4.57 -3.74 -21.94
CA ARG A 6 -3.69 -4.82 -22.45
C ARG A 6 -2.27 -4.34 -22.73
N ARG A 7 -2.07 -3.13 -23.28
CA ARG A 7 -0.73 -2.55 -23.49
C ARG A 7 0.02 -2.27 -22.17
N LYS A 8 -0.70 -2.11 -21.05
CA LYS A 8 -0.13 -1.96 -19.70
C LYS A 8 0.12 -3.30 -19.00
N GLY A 9 -0.21 -4.43 -19.62
CA GLY A 9 -0.08 -5.77 -19.02
C GLY A 9 -1.09 -6.05 -17.92
N ILE A 10 -2.20 -5.31 -17.88
CA ILE A 10 -3.30 -5.47 -16.92
C ILE A 10 -4.29 -6.46 -17.52
N ASP A 11 -4.17 -7.73 -17.15
CA ASP A 11 -5.22 -8.71 -17.39
C ASP A 11 -6.36 -8.44 -16.41
N LEU A 12 -7.47 -7.90 -16.93
CA LEU A 12 -8.76 -7.68 -16.26
C LEU A 12 -9.45 -9.01 -15.90
N SER A 13 -8.70 -9.94 -15.32
CA SER A 13 -9.26 -11.15 -14.74
C SER A 13 -9.70 -10.84 -13.31
N PRO A 14 -10.91 -11.26 -12.89
CA PRO A 14 -11.35 -11.18 -11.50
C PRO A 14 -10.34 -11.80 -10.52
N LYS A 15 -9.55 -12.76 -10.99
CA LYS A 15 -8.46 -13.41 -10.26
C LYS A 15 -7.31 -12.44 -9.94
N THR A 16 -6.94 -11.57 -10.87
CA THR A 16 -5.91 -10.54 -10.67
C THR A 16 -6.39 -9.47 -9.68
N TYR A 17 -7.64 -9.04 -9.81
CA TYR A 17 -8.22 -8.04 -8.90
C TYR A 17 -8.37 -8.58 -7.48
N PHE A 18 -9.03 -9.73 -7.29
CA PHE A 18 -9.31 -10.21 -5.95
C PHE A 18 -8.13 -10.92 -5.29
N ILE A 19 -7.34 -11.69 -6.03
CA ILE A 19 -6.26 -12.48 -5.41
C ILE A 19 -4.97 -11.69 -5.39
N THR A 20 -4.54 -11.15 -6.52
CA THR A 20 -3.27 -10.44 -6.60
C THR A 20 -3.32 -9.14 -5.80
N ALA A 21 -4.32 -8.28 -6.02
CA ALA A 21 -4.35 -6.99 -5.32
C ALA A 21 -4.54 -7.17 -3.80
N LEU A 22 -5.34 -8.13 -3.35
CA LEU A 22 -5.52 -8.42 -1.91
C LEU A 22 -4.25 -9.03 -1.28
N SER A 23 -3.50 -9.87 -2.01
CA SER A 23 -2.19 -10.37 -1.56
C SER A 23 -1.17 -9.24 -1.42
N TYR A 24 -1.15 -8.31 -2.38
CA TYR A 24 -0.25 -7.15 -2.33
C TYR A 24 -0.66 -6.13 -1.27
N MET A 25 -1.96 -5.96 -0.99
CA MET A 25 -2.43 -5.20 0.16
C MET A 25 -1.88 -5.79 1.46
N ALA A 26 -1.96 -7.12 1.64
CA ALA A 26 -1.40 -7.79 2.81
C ALA A 26 0.12 -7.56 2.91
N LEU A 27 0.85 -7.63 1.79
CA LEU A 27 2.28 -7.30 1.76
C LEU A 27 2.57 -5.86 2.21
N GLY A 28 1.82 -4.87 1.71
CA GLY A 28 1.96 -3.46 2.12
C GLY A 28 1.62 -3.23 3.60
N LEU A 29 0.55 -3.88 4.06
CA LEU A 29 0.10 -3.84 5.45
C LEU A 29 1.16 -4.41 6.41
N PHE A 30 1.58 -5.65 6.15
CA PHE A 30 2.50 -6.36 7.03
C PHE A 30 3.91 -5.76 6.97
N SER A 31 4.37 -5.32 5.80
CA SER A 31 5.66 -4.62 5.71
C SER A 31 5.67 -3.34 6.55
N SER A 32 4.62 -2.52 6.52
CA SER A 32 4.58 -1.29 7.32
C SER A 32 4.41 -1.56 8.82
N LEU A 33 3.46 -2.43 9.19
CA LEU A 33 3.12 -2.67 10.60
C LEU A 33 4.16 -3.53 11.33
N ILE A 34 4.59 -4.64 10.73
CA ILE A 34 5.52 -5.57 11.39
C ILE A 34 6.91 -4.91 11.49
N ILE A 35 7.41 -4.30 10.41
CA ILE A 35 8.70 -3.60 10.47
C ILE A 35 8.62 -2.42 11.43
N GLY A 36 7.54 -1.64 11.39
CA GLY A 36 7.34 -0.54 12.34
C GLY A 36 7.27 -1.01 13.80
N LEU A 37 6.68 -2.18 14.06
CA LEU A 37 6.67 -2.79 15.39
C LEU A 37 8.06 -3.24 15.82
N ILE A 38 8.81 -3.93 14.94
CA ILE A 38 10.18 -4.38 15.23
C ILE A 38 11.07 -3.17 15.58
N ILE A 39 11.02 -2.10 14.79
CA ILE A 39 11.79 -0.87 15.04
C ILE A 39 11.38 -0.25 16.37
N LYS A 40 10.08 -0.21 16.65
CA LYS A 40 9.56 0.33 17.91
C LYS A 40 10.05 -0.48 19.12
N THR A 41 9.91 -1.80 19.09
CA THR A 41 10.37 -2.71 20.15
C THR A 41 11.87 -2.64 20.34
N ALA A 42 12.66 -2.56 19.26
CA ALA A 42 14.10 -2.36 19.35
C ALA A 42 14.44 -1.02 20.01
N GLY A 43 13.72 0.05 19.67
CA GLY A 43 13.88 1.37 20.31
C GLY A 43 13.52 1.36 21.80
N GLU A 44 12.48 0.62 22.19
CA GLU A 44 12.08 0.44 23.59
C GLU A 44 13.15 -0.32 24.38
N GLN A 45 13.68 -1.42 23.83
CA GLN A 45 14.71 -2.23 24.47
C GLN A 45 16.06 -1.50 24.60
N LEU A 46 16.44 -0.72 23.58
CA LEU A 46 17.69 0.04 23.57
C LEU A 46 17.56 1.40 24.28
N GLN A 47 16.36 1.74 24.77
CA GLN A 47 16.04 3.05 25.37
C GLN A 47 16.40 4.23 24.46
N ILE A 48 16.17 4.10 23.15
CA ILE A 48 16.39 5.14 22.14
C ILE A 48 15.03 5.69 21.70
N PRO A 49 14.56 6.83 22.26
CA PRO A 49 13.22 7.37 21.97
C PRO A 49 13.00 7.68 20.48
N PHE A 50 14.07 8.02 19.76
CA PHE A 50 14.04 8.25 18.32
C PHE A 50 13.56 7.02 17.53
N LEU A 51 14.05 5.83 17.87
CA LEU A 51 13.66 4.58 17.21
C LEU A 51 12.20 4.23 17.50
N VAL A 52 11.73 4.48 18.72
CA VAL A 52 10.31 4.32 19.10
C VAL A 52 9.42 5.21 18.23
N GLY A 53 9.81 6.48 18.06
CA GLY A 53 9.12 7.44 17.19
C GLY A 53 9.09 6.99 15.73
N MET A 54 10.22 6.55 15.20
CA MET A 54 10.33 6.04 13.82
C MET A 54 9.48 4.79 13.58
N GLY A 55 9.47 3.85 14.52
CA GLY A 55 8.63 2.65 14.44
C GLY A 55 7.13 2.99 14.49
N GLY A 56 6.75 3.99 15.30
CA GLY A 56 5.38 4.52 15.32
C GLY A 56 4.99 5.21 14.02
N LEU A 57 5.90 5.99 13.41
CA LEU A 57 5.68 6.60 12.10
C LEU A 57 5.50 5.55 11.01
N ALA A 58 6.34 4.51 10.99
CA ALA A 58 6.23 3.41 10.05
C ALA A 58 4.88 2.69 10.16
N GLN A 59 4.34 2.52 11.37
CA GLN A 59 2.99 1.95 11.55
C GLN A 59 1.88 2.88 11.04
N LYS A 60 2.00 4.20 11.24
CA LYS A 60 1.03 5.19 10.73
C LYS A 60 1.01 5.26 9.19
N LEU A 61 2.13 4.96 8.54
CA LEU A 61 2.26 4.99 7.07
C LEU A 61 1.76 3.70 6.37
N MET A 62 1.00 2.87 7.08
CA MET A 62 0.35 1.67 6.53
C MET A 62 -0.54 1.96 5.31
N GLY A 63 -1.33 3.04 5.33
CA GLY A 63 -2.17 3.44 4.20
C GLY A 63 -1.39 3.69 2.90
N PRO A 64 -0.40 4.60 2.92
CA PRO A 64 0.49 4.80 1.78
C PRO A 64 1.19 3.50 1.33
N ALA A 65 1.65 2.67 2.27
CA ALA A 65 2.31 1.40 1.95
C ALA A 65 1.37 0.43 1.22
N ILE A 66 0.10 0.33 1.64
CA ILE A 66 -0.93 -0.45 0.94
C ILE A 66 -1.18 0.12 -0.45
N GLY A 67 -1.37 1.43 -0.57
CA GLY A 67 -1.67 2.07 -1.86
C GLY A 67 -0.59 1.82 -2.91
N VAL A 68 0.68 1.93 -2.50
CA VAL A 68 1.83 1.60 -3.36
C VAL A 68 1.91 0.12 -3.67
N ALA A 69 1.76 -0.75 -2.67
CA ALA A 69 1.88 -2.19 -2.85
C ALA A 69 0.81 -2.73 -3.81
N VAL A 70 -0.43 -2.26 -3.69
CA VAL A 70 -1.54 -2.60 -4.60
C VAL A 70 -1.25 -2.11 -6.01
N ALA A 71 -0.85 -0.85 -6.18
CA ALA A 71 -0.52 -0.30 -7.50
C ALA A 71 0.67 -1.03 -8.16
N TYR A 72 1.66 -1.43 -7.37
CA TYR A 72 2.78 -2.25 -7.82
C TYR A 72 2.33 -3.65 -8.23
N GLY A 73 1.47 -4.30 -7.44
CA GLY A 73 0.90 -5.61 -7.74
C GLY A 73 0.05 -5.64 -9.02
N LEU A 74 -0.63 -4.53 -9.32
CA LEU A 74 -1.37 -4.31 -10.56
C LEU A 74 -0.49 -3.87 -11.75
N LYS A 75 0.83 -3.79 -11.56
CA LYS A 75 1.80 -3.32 -12.58
C LYS A 75 1.45 -1.93 -13.15
N ALA A 76 0.92 -1.05 -12.30
CA ALA A 76 0.58 0.30 -12.70
C ALA A 76 1.82 1.09 -13.18
N PRO A 77 1.66 2.05 -14.10
CA PRO A 77 2.77 2.89 -14.54
C PRO A 77 3.33 3.73 -13.38
N LYS A 78 4.63 4.08 -13.47
CA LYS A 78 5.37 4.78 -12.40
C LYS A 78 4.66 6.03 -11.86
N PHE A 79 4.01 6.81 -12.74
CA PHE A 79 3.23 7.99 -12.33
C PHE A 79 2.03 7.65 -11.44
N VAL A 80 1.30 6.57 -11.75
CA VAL A 80 0.18 6.10 -10.93
C VAL A 80 0.70 5.57 -9.61
N LEU A 81 1.80 4.83 -9.61
CA LEU A 81 2.41 4.24 -8.42
C LEU A 81 2.83 5.30 -7.39
N PHE A 82 3.52 6.37 -7.81
CA PHE A 82 3.87 7.48 -6.91
C PHE A 82 2.65 8.21 -6.38
N ALA A 83 1.63 8.35 -7.20
CA ALA A 83 0.44 9.07 -6.81
C ALA A 83 -0.48 8.20 -5.91
N SER A 84 -0.36 6.87 -5.98
CA SER A 84 -1.01 5.93 -5.05
C SER A 84 -0.54 6.06 -3.60
N VAL A 85 0.61 6.70 -3.34
CA VAL A 85 1.03 7.07 -1.97
C VAL A 85 -0.01 7.98 -1.33
N VAL A 86 -0.43 9.03 -2.06
CA VAL A 86 -1.34 10.07 -1.56
C VAL A 86 -2.76 9.52 -1.40
N THR A 87 -3.24 8.76 -2.39
CA THR A 87 -4.58 8.16 -2.31
C THR A 87 -4.64 6.99 -1.34
N GLY A 88 -3.55 6.25 -1.14
CA GLY A 88 -3.44 5.25 -0.08
C GLY A 88 -3.50 5.88 1.30
N ALA A 89 -2.84 7.03 1.49
CA ALA A 89 -2.93 7.81 2.74
C ALA A 89 -4.36 8.29 3.00
N ALA A 90 -4.98 8.97 2.02
CA ALA A 90 -6.35 9.47 2.15
C ALA A 90 -7.37 8.33 2.32
N GLY A 91 -7.19 7.22 1.61
CA GLY A 91 -8.03 6.05 1.70
C GLY A 91 -7.92 5.35 3.07
N ALA A 92 -6.74 5.33 3.69
CA ALA A 92 -6.57 4.83 5.05
C ALA A 92 -7.27 5.69 6.09
N GLU A 93 -7.22 7.01 5.93
CA GLU A 93 -7.83 7.93 6.88
C GLU A 93 -9.36 7.87 6.81
N LEU A 94 -9.94 7.73 5.62
CA LEU A 94 -11.39 7.73 5.41
C LEU A 94 -12.05 6.35 5.54
N GLY A 95 -11.33 5.27 5.26
CA GLY A 95 -11.90 3.92 5.19
C GLY A 95 -10.93 2.81 5.60
N GLY A 96 -9.83 3.14 6.29
CA GLY A 96 -8.85 2.18 6.74
C GLY A 96 -8.16 1.40 5.60
N PRO A 97 -7.68 0.17 5.85
CA PRO A 97 -7.01 -0.63 4.83
C PRO A 97 -7.88 -0.90 3.60
N ALA A 98 -9.19 -1.08 3.78
CA ALA A 98 -10.14 -1.29 2.69
C ALA A 98 -10.34 -0.03 1.83
N GLY A 99 -10.38 1.15 2.46
CA GLY A 99 -10.41 2.44 1.75
C GLY A 99 -9.14 2.72 0.96
N SER A 100 -7.97 2.34 1.51
CA SER A 100 -6.68 2.44 0.81
C SER A 100 -6.64 1.56 -0.44
N TYR A 101 -7.19 0.34 -0.32
CA TYR A 101 -7.32 -0.60 -1.43
C TYR A 101 -8.23 -0.06 -2.53
N LEU A 102 -9.44 0.39 -2.20
CA LEU A 102 -10.39 0.98 -3.14
C LEU A 102 -9.80 2.22 -3.84
N ALA A 103 -9.12 3.09 -3.10
CA ALA A 103 -8.50 4.28 -3.65
C ALA A 103 -7.35 3.95 -4.61
N ALA A 104 -6.56 2.91 -4.32
CA ALA A 104 -5.51 2.43 -5.22
C ALA A 104 -6.08 1.75 -6.48
N LEU A 105 -7.20 1.04 -6.34
CA LEU A 105 -7.89 0.37 -7.43
C LEU A 105 -8.49 1.36 -8.43
N LEU A 106 -9.23 2.35 -7.92
CA LEU A 106 -9.81 3.42 -8.74
C LEU A 106 -8.71 4.21 -9.47
N ARG A 107 -7.58 4.46 -8.81
CA ARG A 107 -6.44 5.16 -9.43
C ARG A 107 -5.66 4.31 -10.43
N ALA A 108 -5.66 3.00 -10.28
CA ALA A 108 -5.09 2.11 -11.29
C ALA A 108 -5.94 2.08 -12.57
N GLU A 109 -7.25 2.34 -12.44
CA GLU A 109 -8.21 2.36 -13.54
C GLU A 109 -8.36 3.73 -14.23
N PHE A 110 -8.26 4.84 -13.48
CA PHE A 110 -8.46 6.22 -13.93
C PHE A 110 -7.20 7.07 -13.77
#